data_AF-A0AAV8WJL2-F1
#
_entry.id   AF-A0AAV8WJL2-F1
#
_cell.length_a   1.000
_cell.length_b   1.000
_cell.length_c   1.000
_cell.angle_alpha   90.00
_cell.angle_beta   90.00
_cell.angle_gamma   90.00
#
_symmetry.space_group_name_H-M   'P 1'
#
loop_
_entity.id
_entity.type
_entity.pdbx_description
1 polymer ?
#
loop_
_entity_poly.entity_id
_entity_poly.type
_entity_poly.pdbx_seq_one_letter_code
_entity_poly.pdbx_strand_id
1 'polypeptide(L)'
;MNVKNVFFAIYEEKQVVLKKLAHNSELRRNIDKLTKNDTTKDILDFLIDDTDTRHFKICDYNSAILFLKLLSYRNFLNIQTMIKLNVEPILLDIFNSRDGWCVPKLYGFCGRLVVVENAGQSLVHVKNFSWFDRAYLAYQILQAAKKFYRQSSTFQALFN
;
A
#
# COMPACT_ATOMS: atom_id res chain seq x y z
N MET A 1 17.64 4.19 0.59
CA MET A 1 16.41 3.67 1.23
C MET A 1 16.75 3.28 2.66
N ASN A 2 15.89 3.57 3.63
CA ASN A 2 16.15 3.23 5.03
C ASN A 2 15.91 1.72 5.23
N VAL A 3 16.95 0.91 5.00
CA VAL A 3 16.95 -0.56 5.08
C VAL A 3 16.63 -1.08 6.49
N LYS A 4 16.60 -0.21 7.51
CA LYS A 4 16.42 -0.58 8.93
C LYS A 4 15.09 -1.27 9.27
N ASN A 5 14.11 -1.30 8.36
CA ASN A 5 12.79 -1.90 8.59
C ASN A 5 12.40 -2.98 7.57
N VAL A 6 13.35 -3.47 6.77
CA VAL A 6 13.11 -4.43 5.69
C VAL A 6 13.96 -5.68 5.95
N PHE A 7 13.31 -6.84 5.99
CA PHE A 7 13.95 -8.13 6.26
C PHE A 7 13.62 -9.10 5.12
N PHE A 8 14.62 -9.83 4.64
CA PHE A 8 14.47 -10.81 3.58
C PHE A 8 14.33 -12.22 4.18
N ALA A 9 13.41 -13.03 3.65
CA ALA A 9 13.16 -14.38 4.14
C ALA A 9 12.72 -15.30 2.99
N ILE A 10 12.62 -16.60 3.30
CA ILE A 10 12.02 -17.61 2.42
C ILE A 10 10.76 -18.12 3.11
N TYR A 11 9.63 -18.11 2.39
CA TYR A 11 8.34 -18.64 2.85
C TYR A 11 7.75 -19.51 1.75
N GLU A 12 7.47 -20.77 2.05
CA GLU A 12 6.99 -21.77 1.06
C GLU A 12 7.85 -21.78 -0.22
N GLU A 13 9.17 -21.87 -0.05
CA GLU A 13 10.18 -21.84 -1.13
C GLU A 13 10.23 -20.53 -1.95
N LYS A 14 9.48 -19.50 -1.58
CA LYS A 14 9.46 -18.20 -2.26
C LYS A 14 10.25 -17.17 -1.48
N GLN A 15 11.01 -16.35 -2.20
CA GLN A 15 11.67 -15.19 -1.59
C GLN A 15 10.63 -14.12 -1.25
N VAL A 16 10.62 -13.72 0.01
CA VAL A 16 9.69 -12.72 0.53
C VAL A 16 10.43 -11.62 1.29
N VAL A 17 9.75 -10.50 1.45
CA VAL A 17 10.19 -9.34 2.19
C VAL A 17 9.20 -9.08 3.31
N LEU A 18 9.68 -9.12 4.54
CA LEU A 18 8.97 -8.68 5.73
C LEU A 18 9.31 -7.20 5.98
N LYS A 19 8.29 -6.34 6.04
CA LYS A 19 8.46 -4.92 6.35
C LYS A 19 7.83 -4.57 7.68
N LYS A 20 8.53 -3.78 8.48
CA LYS A 20 7.99 -3.11 9.68
C LYS A 20 7.52 -1.71 9.31
N LEU A 21 6.22 -1.49 9.37
CA LEU A 21 5.55 -0.33 8.79
C LEU A 21 5.47 0.89 9.72
N ALA A 22 5.77 0.73 11.01
CA ALA A 22 5.72 1.82 11.98
C ALA A 22 6.67 1.60 13.16
N HIS A 23 7.21 2.70 13.70
CA HIS A 23 8.00 2.68 14.93
C HIS A 23 7.13 2.39 16.17
N ASN A 24 7.74 1.98 17.29
CA ASN A 24 7.00 1.74 18.55
C ASN A 24 6.28 3.00 19.04
N SER A 25 6.86 4.18 18.85
CA SER A 25 6.29 5.46 19.27
C SER A 25 5.04 5.83 18.46
N GLU A 26 5.07 5.61 17.14
CA GLU A 26 3.91 5.81 16.26
C GLU A 26 2.81 4.81 16.57
N LEU A 27 3.18 3.55 16.81
CA LEU A 27 2.24 2.53 17.22
C LEU A 27 1.55 2.91 18.55
N ARG A 28 2.30 3.32 19.58
CA ARG A 28 1.71 3.75 20.86
C ARG A 28 0.80 4.98 20.70
N ARG A 29 1.29 6.03 20.04
CA ARG A 29 0.52 7.26 19.78
C ARG A 29 -0.80 7.00 19.06
N ASN A 30 -0.81 6.03 18.14
CA ASN A 30 -2.01 5.68 17.39
C ASN A 30 -2.87 4.65 18.11
N ILE A 31 -2.30 3.68 18.86
CA ILE A 31 -3.05 2.71 19.68
C ILE A 31 -3.89 3.43 20.74
N ASP A 32 -3.34 4.43 21.42
CA ASP A 32 -4.09 5.18 22.43
C ASP A 32 -5.28 5.95 21.80
N LYS A 33 -5.21 6.24 20.50
CA LYS A 33 -6.28 6.84 19.68
C LYS A 33 -7.15 5.79 18.95
N LEU A 34 -6.79 4.51 18.98
CA LEU A 34 -7.63 3.41 18.52
C LEU A 34 -8.54 3.01 19.69
N THR A 35 -9.33 3.94 20.22
CA THR A 35 -10.36 3.57 21.21
C THR A 35 -11.50 2.88 20.47
N LYS A 36 -12.21 1.98 21.16
CA LYS A 36 -13.32 1.16 20.63
C LYS A 36 -14.52 1.95 20.07
N ASN A 37 -14.44 3.29 20.06
CA ASN A 37 -15.53 4.19 19.68
C ASN A 37 -15.28 4.96 18.38
N ASP A 38 -14.14 4.76 17.71
CA ASP A 38 -13.94 5.35 16.38
C ASP A 38 -15.00 4.79 15.43
N THR A 39 -15.85 5.69 14.98
CA THR A 39 -16.92 5.42 14.02
C THR A 39 -16.37 5.42 12.60
N THR A 40 -17.15 4.90 11.65
CA THR A 40 -16.84 5.04 10.22
C THR A 40 -16.64 6.51 9.82
N LYS A 41 -17.33 7.44 10.49
CA LYS A 41 -17.18 8.88 10.27
C LYS A 41 -15.78 9.37 10.64
N ASP A 42 -15.23 8.93 11.77
CA ASP A 42 -13.89 9.35 12.19
C ASP A 42 -12.81 8.89 11.20
N ILE A 43 -12.98 7.71 10.61
CA ILE A 43 -12.08 7.23 9.55
C ILE A 43 -12.27 8.04 8.25
N LEU A 44 -13.50 8.36 7.87
CA LEU A 44 -13.76 9.21 6.70
C LEU A 44 -13.14 10.58 6.87
N ASP A 45 -13.37 11.23 8.01
CA ASP A 45 -12.78 12.52 8.34
C ASP A 45 -11.25 12.42 8.35
N PHE A 46 -10.69 11.33 8.89
CA PHE A 46 -9.24 11.08 8.85
C PHE A 46 -8.69 10.89 7.44
N LEU A 47 -9.44 10.29 6.51
CA LEU A 47 -9.00 10.07 5.13
C LEU A 47 -9.05 11.35 4.29
N ILE A 48 -9.96 12.27 4.60
CA ILE A 48 -10.24 13.46 3.79
C ILE A 48 -9.57 14.71 4.36
N ASP A 49 -9.28 14.74 5.67
CA ASP A 49 -8.62 15.89 6.29
C ASP A 49 -7.37 16.28 5.46
N ASP A 50 -7.12 17.58 5.31
CA ASP A 50 -6.06 18.16 4.49
C ASP A 50 -4.97 18.85 5.35
N THR A 51 -4.95 18.58 6.66
CA THR A 51 -3.80 18.98 7.48
C THR A 51 -2.52 18.38 6.90
N ASP A 52 -1.52 19.23 6.62
CA ASP A 52 -0.28 18.99 5.84
C ASP A 52 0.72 17.96 6.47
N THR A 53 0.24 17.13 7.39
CA THR A 53 1.06 16.23 8.21
C THR A 53 0.93 14.76 7.81
N ARG A 54 0.06 14.42 6.85
CA ARG A 54 -0.29 13.03 6.52
C ARG A 54 0.16 12.63 5.12
N HIS A 55 0.63 11.38 5.00
CA HIS A 55 1.19 10.82 3.76
C HIS A 55 0.15 10.21 2.82
N PHE A 56 -1.05 9.88 3.32
CA PHE A 56 -2.15 9.35 2.51
C PHE A 56 -3.42 10.13 2.81
N LYS A 57 -4.04 10.64 1.75
CA LYS A 57 -5.31 11.37 1.79
C LYS A 57 -6.13 11.00 0.57
N ILE A 58 -7.44 11.10 0.71
CA ILE A 58 -8.41 10.94 -0.37
C ILE A 58 -9.02 12.32 -0.64
N CYS A 59 -9.16 12.65 -1.91
CA CYS A 59 -9.55 13.98 -2.39
C CYS A 59 -10.95 14.40 -1.93
N ASP A 60 -11.90 13.47 -1.87
CA ASP A 60 -13.28 13.78 -1.55
C ASP A 60 -14.00 12.66 -0.78
N TYR A 61 -15.16 13.03 -0.24
CA TYR A 61 -15.98 12.16 0.60
C TYR A 61 -16.53 10.93 -0.13
N ASN A 62 -16.89 11.05 -1.41
CA ASN A 62 -17.43 9.92 -2.17
C ASN A 62 -16.34 8.89 -2.47
N SER A 63 -15.16 9.35 -2.87
CA SER A 63 -13.99 8.50 -3.06
C SER A 63 -13.58 7.79 -1.76
N ALA A 64 -13.66 8.49 -0.62
CA ALA A 64 -13.35 7.90 0.69
C ALA A 64 -14.38 6.83 1.09
N ILE A 65 -15.67 7.05 0.83
CA ILE A 65 -16.70 6.03 1.02
C ILE A 65 -16.45 4.82 0.13
N LEU A 66 -16.14 5.04 -1.15
CA LEU A 66 -15.86 3.94 -2.08
C LEU A 66 -14.66 3.13 -1.61
N PHE A 67 -13.60 3.80 -1.18
CA PHE A 67 -12.42 3.17 -0.59
C PHE A 67 -12.77 2.30 0.62
N LEU A 68 -13.55 2.81 1.57
CA LEU A 68 -13.97 2.01 2.74
C LEU A 68 -14.91 0.86 2.37
N LYS A 69 -15.77 1.04 1.36
CA LYS A 69 -16.63 -0.05 0.84
C LYS A 69 -15.80 -1.21 0.29
N LEU A 70 -14.69 -0.93 -0.39
CA LEU A 70 -13.75 -1.95 -0.85
C LEU A 70 -13.14 -2.75 0.30
N LEU A 71 -13.17 -2.24 1.54
CA LEU A 71 -12.57 -2.87 2.72
C LEU A 71 -13.60 -3.46 3.69
N SER A 72 -14.89 -3.36 3.37
CA SER A 72 -16.01 -3.74 4.25
C SER A 72 -15.98 -5.20 4.72
N TYR A 73 -15.35 -6.09 3.94
CA TYR A 73 -15.22 -7.51 4.25
C TYR A 73 -14.09 -7.83 5.25
N ARG A 74 -13.28 -6.83 5.63
CA ARG A 74 -12.13 -6.98 6.52
C ARG A 74 -12.49 -6.58 7.95
N ASN A 75 -11.66 -7.03 8.89
CA ASN A 75 -11.76 -6.61 10.28
C ASN A 75 -11.50 -5.10 10.40
N PHE A 76 -12.50 -4.35 10.88
CA PHE A 76 -12.46 -2.90 10.98
C PHE A 76 -11.27 -2.37 11.78
N LEU A 77 -10.90 -3.03 12.89
CA LEU A 77 -9.77 -2.63 13.72
C LEU A 77 -8.43 -2.77 12.96
N ASN A 78 -8.28 -3.82 12.16
CA ASN A 78 -7.09 -3.99 11.32
C ASN A 78 -7.02 -2.89 10.24
N ILE A 79 -8.14 -2.61 9.57
CA ILE A 79 -8.22 -1.54 8.56
C ILE A 79 -7.89 -0.18 9.15
N GLN A 80 -8.50 0.18 10.28
CA GLN A 80 -8.24 1.43 10.98
C GLN A 80 -6.77 1.54 11.41
N THR A 81 -6.17 0.45 11.88
CA THR A 81 -4.75 0.40 12.22
C THR A 81 -3.88 0.68 10.98
N MET A 82 -4.20 0.08 9.84
CA MET A 82 -3.43 0.26 8.59
C MET A 82 -3.62 1.66 8.00
N ILE A 83 -4.84 2.19 7.96
CA ILE A 83 -5.10 3.56 7.50
C ILE A 83 -4.29 4.58 8.32
N LYS A 84 -4.21 4.41 9.64
CA LYS A 84 -3.48 5.33 10.53
C LYS A 84 -1.97 5.14 10.53
N LEU A 85 -1.46 3.92 10.28
CA LEU A 85 -0.03 3.62 10.33
C LEU A 85 0.64 3.64 8.95
N ASN A 86 0.10 2.84 8.02
CA ASN A 86 0.63 2.72 6.67
C ASN A 86 -0.41 2.03 5.77
N VAL A 87 -0.87 2.74 4.74
CA VAL A 87 -1.90 2.25 3.82
C VAL A 87 -1.36 1.26 2.78
N GLU A 88 -0.03 1.09 2.65
CA GLU A 88 0.59 0.22 1.63
C GLU A 88 -0.02 -1.19 1.59
N PRO A 89 -0.23 -1.91 2.72
CA PRO A 89 -0.83 -3.24 2.68
C PRO A 89 -2.28 -3.24 2.20
N ILE A 90 -3.04 -2.18 2.51
CA ILE A 90 -4.42 -2.01 2.02
C ILE A 90 -4.40 -1.82 0.50
N LEU A 91 -3.52 -0.95 -0.01
CA LEU A 91 -3.42 -0.72 -1.45
C LEU A 91 -2.97 -1.98 -2.20
N LEU A 92 -2.04 -2.77 -1.65
CA LEU A 92 -1.63 -4.05 -2.23
C LEU A 92 -2.73 -5.12 -2.19
N ASP A 93 -3.62 -5.06 -1.20
CA ASP A 93 -4.78 -5.96 -1.11
C ASP A 93 -5.86 -5.58 -2.13
N ILE A 94 -6.13 -4.27 -2.32
CA ILE A 94 -7.06 -3.76 -3.35
C ILE A 94 -6.50 -4.00 -4.76
N PHE A 95 -5.23 -3.70 -4.99
CA PHE A 95 -4.57 -3.83 -6.30
C PHE A 95 -3.75 -5.11 -6.36
N ASN A 96 -4.38 -6.27 -6.19
CA ASN A 96 -3.64 -7.51 -6.04
C ASN A 96 -2.97 -8.00 -7.33
N SER A 97 -1.73 -8.46 -7.25
CA SER A 97 -1.02 -9.15 -8.35
C SER A 97 -1.82 -10.27 -9.02
N ARG A 98 -2.70 -10.98 -8.28
CA ARG A 98 -3.55 -12.06 -8.79
C ARG A 98 -4.57 -11.57 -9.81
N ASP A 99 -4.98 -10.30 -9.71
CA ASP A 99 -5.89 -9.66 -10.66
C ASP A 99 -5.11 -8.99 -11.82
N GLY A 100 -3.83 -9.34 -11.95
CA GLY A 100 -2.93 -8.86 -12.98
C GLY A 100 -2.27 -7.53 -12.68
N TRP A 101 -2.46 -6.94 -11.50
CA TRP A 101 -1.79 -5.69 -11.14
C TRP A 101 -0.27 -5.86 -11.10
N CYS A 102 0.46 -4.85 -11.59
CA CYS A 102 1.92 -4.83 -11.59
C CYS A 102 2.45 -4.34 -10.23
N VAL A 103 2.07 -5.04 -9.16
CA VAL A 103 2.54 -4.79 -7.80
C VAL A 103 3.07 -6.08 -7.19
N PRO A 104 3.94 -6.02 -6.17
CA PRO A 104 4.42 -7.22 -5.49
C PRO A 104 3.25 -8.01 -4.91
N LYS A 105 3.33 -9.35 -5.00
CA LYS A 105 2.33 -10.20 -4.37
C LYS A 105 2.27 -9.98 -2.86
N LEU A 106 1.08 -9.69 -2.36
CA LEU A 106 0.80 -9.64 -0.92
C LEU A 106 0.57 -11.06 -0.38
N TYR A 107 1.33 -11.45 0.65
CA TYR A 107 1.13 -12.71 1.38
C TYR A 107 0.25 -12.51 2.62
N GLY A 108 0.36 -11.34 3.26
CA GLY A 108 -0.51 -10.97 4.38
C GLY A 108 0.07 -9.82 5.21
N PHE A 109 -0.75 -9.26 6.09
CA PHE A 109 -0.36 -8.23 7.05
C PHE A 109 -1.15 -8.37 8.34
N CYS A 110 -0.52 -8.00 9.45
CA CYS A 110 -1.16 -7.95 10.76
C CYS A 110 -0.45 -6.93 11.63
N GLY A 111 -1.22 -6.00 12.22
CA GLY A 111 -0.65 -4.82 12.87
C GLY A 111 0.36 -4.16 11.94
N ARG A 112 1.48 -3.70 12.47
CA ARG A 112 2.52 -3.00 11.69
C ARG A 112 3.46 -3.88 10.85
N LEU A 113 3.11 -5.13 10.59
CA LEU A 113 3.94 -6.05 9.81
C LEU A 113 3.22 -6.45 8.53
N VAL A 114 3.97 -6.46 7.42
CA VAL A 114 3.49 -6.96 6.13
C VAL A 114 4.53 -7.89 5.52
N VAL A 115 4.04 -8.94 4.88
CA VAL A 115 4.84 -9.88 4.08
C VAL A 115 4.44 -9.71 2.62
N VAL A 116 5.42 -9.34 1.80
CA VAL A 116 5.26 -9.16 0.36
C VAL A 116 6.31 -9.97 -0.41
N GLU A 117 6.09 -10.16 -1.68
CA GLU A 117 7.08 -10.72 -2.61
C GLU A 117 8.37 -9.89 -2.65
N ASN A 118 9.50 -10.58 -2.77
CA ASN A 118 10.76 -9.95 -3.11
C ASN A 118 10.79 -9.62 -4.62
N ALA A 119 10.39 -8.40 -4.98
CA ALA A 119 10.37 -7.92 -6.37
C ALA A 119 11.77 -7.57 -6.94
N GLY A 120 12.85 -7.93 -6.23
CA GLY A 120 14.22 -7.71 -6.69
C GLY A 120 14.75 -6.31 -6.44
N GLN A 121 15.69 -5.87 -7.29
CA GLN A 121 16.45 -4.65 -7.06
C GLN A 121 15.68 -3.39 -7.48
N SER A 122 15.90 -2.30 -6.74
CA SER A 122 15.34 -0.99 -7.08
C SER A 122 15.91 -0.43 -8.38
N LEU A 123 15.05 0.27 -9.13
CA LEU A 123 15.40 0.98 -10.36
C LEU A 123 16.49 2.06 -10.20
N VAL A 124 16.83 2.47 -8.97
CA VAL A 124 17.95 3.41 -8.73
C VAL A 124 19.29 2.87 -9.26
N HIS A 125 19.44 1.55 -9.33
CA HIS A 125 20.65 0.88 -9.83
C HIS A 125 20.69 0.75 -11.37
N VAL A 126 19.65 1.21 -12.08
CA VAL A 126 19.50 1.07 -13.54
C VAL A 126 20.51 1.89 -14.33
N LYS A 127 21.19 2.85 -13.69
CA LYS A 127 22.24 3.66 -14.36
C LYS A 127 23.36 2.81 -14.96
N ASN A 128 23.64 1.65 -14.38
CA ASN A 128 24.71 0.75 -14.83
C ASN A 128 24.26 -0.22 -15.92
N PHE A 129 22.99 -0.19 -16.33
CA PHE A 129 22.45 -1.15 -17.30
C PHE A 129 22.78 -0.70 -18.73
N SER A 130 22.78 -1.64 -19.68
CA SER A 130 22.97 -1.32 -21.10
C SER A 130 21.84 -0.41 -21.61
N TRP A 131 22.07 0.29 -22.73
CA TRP A 131 21.01 1.11 -23.32
C TRP A 131 19.76 0.27 -23.65
N PHE A 132 19.94 -0.93 -24.18
CA PHE A 132 18.84 -1.84 -24.52
C PHE A 132 18.03 -2.24 -23.29
N ASP A 133 18.69 -2.61 -22.19
CA ASP A 133 18.00 -2.97 -20.94
C ASP A 133 17.23 -1.78 -20.35
N ARG A 134 17.81 -0.57 -20.42
CA ARG A 134 17.12 0.65 -19.97
C ARG A 134 15.89 0.95 -20.83
N ALA A 135 16.01 0.83 -22.15
CA ALA A 135 14.89 1.03 -23.06
C ALA A 135 13.78 -0.02 -22.82
N TYR A 136 14.15 -1.27 -22.58
CA TYR A 136 13.22 -2.35 -22.26
C TYR A 136 12.50 -2.12 -20.92
N LEU A 137 13.21 -1.71 -19.87
CA LEU A 137 12.61 -1.34 -18.59
C LEU A 137 11.67 -0.14 -18.71
N ALA A 138 12.05 0.89 -19.47
CA ALA A 138 11.19 2.04 -19.74
C ALA A 138 9.88 1.62 -20.44
N TYR A 139 9.98 0.72 -21.42
CA TYR A 139 8.80 0.14 -22.07
C TYR A 139 7.90 -0.61 -21.07
N GLN A 140 8.46 -1.44 -20.18
CA GLN A 140 7.68 -2.13 -19.15
C GLN A 140 6.97 -1.15 -18.20
N ILE A 141 7.65 -0.09 -17.77
CA ILE A 141 7.06 0.96 -16.91
C ILE A 141 5.89 1.66 -17.61
N LEU A 142 6.04 1.99 -18.89
CA LEU A 142 4.96 2.59 -19.69
C LEU A 142 3.76 1.64 -19.84
N GLN A 143 4.02 0.35 -20.04
CA GLN A 143 2.96 -0.66 -20.11
C GLN A 143 2.24 -0.81 -18.77
N ALA A 144 2.96 -0.78 -17.65
CA ALA A 144 2.36 -0.76 -16.32
C ALA A 144 1.49 0.50 -16.11
N ALA A 145 2.02 1.70 -16.42
CA ALA A 145 1.27 2.95 -16.31
C ALA A 145 -0.01 2.95 -17.16
N LYS A 146 0.07 2.43 -18.39
CA LYS A 146 -1.10 2.26 -19.26
C LYS A 146 -2.14 1.31 -18.66
N LYS A 147 -1.70 0.24 -17.99
CA LYS A 147 -2.57 -0.70 -17.28
C LYS A 147 -3.29 -0.03 -16.11
N PHE A 148 -2.57 0.77 -15.31
CA PHE A 148 -3.15 1.57 -14.23
C PHE A 148 -4.27 2.49 -14.73
N TYR A 149 -4.06 3.18 -15.85
CA TYR A 149 -5.04 4.12 -16.37
C TYR A 149 -6.24 3.45 -17.07
N ARG A 150 -6.03 2.39 -17.86
CA ARG A 150 -7.07 1.89 -18.80
C ARG A 150 -7.86 0.67 -18.35
N GLN A 151 -7.36 -0.12 -17.39
CA GLN A 151 -7.94 -1.46 -17.12
C GLN A 151 -8.69 -1.56 -15.79
N SER A 152 -8.92 -0.46 -15.06
CA SER A 152 -9.54 -0.55 -13.75
C SER A 152 -10.51 0.59 -13.50
N SER A 153 -11.80 0.25 -13.49
CA SER A 153 -12.86 1.10 -12.96
C SER A 153 -12.60 1.45 -11.50
N THR A 154 -12.01 0.54 -10.71
CA THR A 154 -11.65 0.78 -9.31
C THR A 154 -10.55 1.84 -9.17
N PHE A 155 -9.50 1.78 -9.98
CA PHE A 155 -8.42 2.76 -9.95
C PHE A 155 -8.93 4.13 -10.42
N GLN A 156 -9.67 4.16 -11.52
CA GLN A 156 -10.31 5.38 -12.01
C GLN A 156 -11.27 5.98 -10.97
N ALA A 157 -12.04 5.17 -10.26
CA ALA A 157 -12.98 5.67 -9.26
C ALA A 157 -12.32 6.11 -7.95
N LEU A 158 -11.09 5.67 -7.65
CA LEU A 158 -10.34 6.09 -6.46
C LEU A 158 -9.37 7.25 -6.72
N PHE A 159 -8.96 7.47 -7.98
CA PHE A 159 -7.86 8.38 -8.34
C PHE A 159 -8.16 9.32 -9.52
N ASN A 160 -9.42 9.47 -9.95
CA ASN A 160 -9.84 10.54 -10.87
C ASN A 160 -10.27 11.80 -10.12
#